data_AF-A0A1A8KD64-F1
#
_entry.id   AF-A0A1A8KD64-F1
#
_cell.length_a   1.000
_cell.length_b   1.000
_cell.length_c   1.000
_cell.angle_alpha   90.00
_cell.angle_beta   90.00
_cell.angle_gamma   90.00
#
_symmetry.space_group_name_H-M   'P 1'
#
loop_
_entity.id
_entity.type
_entity.pdbx_description
1 polymer ?
#
loop_
_entity_poly.entity_id
_entity_poly.type
_entity_poly.pdbx_seq_one_letter_code
_entity_poly.pdbx_strand_id
1 'polypeptide(L)'
;LFVLTKSSLTYYDGRAEKKFKKYSIELSRIKCVEIVKNGGDPIPCQNKYPFQVVYNNNILYVFAPNQTSRSHWVLMLKEEIKNNSVLPKFHPQF
;
A
#
# COMPACT_ATOMS: atom_id res chain seq x y z
N LEU A 1 -7.80 5.83 7.29
CA LEU A 1 -7.02 4.99 8.25
C LEU A 1 -6.67 3.67 7.56
N PHE A 2 -5.41 3.21 7.65
CA PHE A 2 -4.97 1.89 7.16
C PHE A 2 -4.66 0.99 8.37
N VAL A 3 -5.06 -0.28 8.28
CA VAL A 3 -4.82 -1.29 9.31
C VAL A 3 -4.31 -2.55 8.63
N LEU A 4 -3.14 -3.03 9.06
CA LEU A 4 -2.56 -4.31 8.66
C LEU A 4 -2.84 -5.34 9.75
N THR A 5 -3.38 -6.49 9.35
CA THR A 5 -3.48 -7.69 10.17
C THR A 5 -2.73 -8.82 9.49
N LYS A 6 -2.57 -9.97 10.17
CA LYS A 6 -1.94 -11.18 9.58
C LYS A 6 -2.66 -11.75 8.35
N SER A 7 -3.87 -11.27 8.05
CA SER A 7 -4.71 -11.81 6.97
C SER A 7 -5.17 -10.74 5.98
N SER A 8 -5.16 -9.46 6.35
CA SER A 8 -5.68 -8.40 5.48
C SER A 8 -5.00 -7.05 5.64
N LEU A 9 -4.97 -6.30 4.54
CA LEU A 9 -4.77 -4.85 4.53
C LEU A 9 -6.13 -4.18 4.36
N THR A 10 -6.60 -3.46 5.37
CA THR A 10 -7.91 -2.80 5.36
C THR A 10 -7.76 -1.29 5.45
N TYR A 11 -8.56 -0.54 4.67
CA TYR A 11 -8.64 0.90 4.79
C TYR A 11 -10.07 1.40 4.99
N TYR A 12 -10.18 2.43 5.83
CA TYR A 12 -11.44 3.02 6.27
C TYR A 12 -11.54 4.45 5.73
N ASP A 13 -12.75 4.80 5.28
CA ASP A 13 -13.10 6.20 5.01
C ASP A 13 -13.07 6.95 6.34
N GLY A 14 -12.29 8.02 6.42
CA GLY A 14 -11.92 8.69 7.67
C GLY A 14 -13.02 9.51 8.33
N ARG A 15 -14.30 9.16 8.13
CA ARG A 15 -15.43 9.91 8.70
C ARG A 15 -15.53 9.61 10.19
N ALA A 16 -15.57 10.67 10.99
CA ALA A 16 -15.50 10.64 12.45
C ALA A 16 -16.60 9.79 13.11
N GLU A 17 -17.76 9.66 12.47
CA GLU A 17 -18.94 9.11 13.13
C GLU A 17 -19.17 7.61 12.89
N LYS A 18 -18.60 7.03 11.84
CA LYS A 18 -18.68 5.59 11.56
C LYS A 18 -17.44 5.14 10.79
N LYS A 19 -16.65 4.24 11.37
CA LYS A 19 -15.54 3.54 10.69
C LYS A 19 -16.11 2.58 9.63
N PHE A 20 -16.66 3.12 8.56
CA PHE A 20 -17.07 2.31 7.41
C PHE A 20 -15.83 1.73 6.74
N LYS A 21 -15.72 0.41 6.77
CA LYS A 21 -14.71 -0.36 6.05
C LYS A 21 -14.87 -0.06 4.56
N LYS A 22 -13.95 0.71 3.98
CA LYS A 22 -14.06 1.11 2.57
C LYS A 22 -13.60 -0.03 1.66
N TYR A 23 -12.51 -0.71 2.04
CA TYR A 23 -12.04 -1.88 1.32
C TYR A 23 -11.08 -2.71 2.17
N SER A 24 -10.96 -4.00 1.85
CA SER A 24 -10.03 -4.91 2.49
C SER A 24 -9.48 -5.90 1.49
N ILE A 25 -8.16 -5.98 1.48
CA ILE A 25 -7.36 -6.81 0.59
C ILE A 25 -6.84 -7.97 1.42
N GLU A 26 -7.20 -9.20 1.07
CA GLU A 26 -6.58 -10.38 1.64
C GLU A 26 -5.09 -10.41 1.26
N LEU A 27 -4.21 -10.63 2.24
CA LEU A 27 -2.78 -10.59 2.00
C LEU A 27 -2.33 -11.66 1.00
N SER A 28 -2.98 -12.83 0.97
CA SER A 28 -2.71 -13.91 0.00
C SER A 28 -2.91 -13.48 -1.46
N ARG A 29 -3.70 -12.44 -1.72
CA ARG A 29 -3.97 -11.92 -3.06
C ARG A 29 -2.97 -10.86 -3.51
N ILE A 30 -2.16 -10.36 -2.58
CA ILE A 30 -1.12 -9.38 -2.86
C ILE A 30 0.05 -10.09 -3.55
N LYS A 31 0.43 -9.55 -4.70
CA LYS A 31 1.48 -10.08 -5.57
C LYS A 31 2.77 -9.26 -5.51
N CYS A 32 2.68 -7.99 -5.13
CA CYS A 32 3.83 -7.09 -5.04
C CYS A 32 3.50 -5.88 -4.15
N VAL A 33 4.50 -5.40 -3.41
CA VAL A 33 4.45 -4.14 -2.66
C VAL A 33 5.77 -3.43 -2.89
N GLU A 34 5.74 -2.21 -3.42
CA GLU A 34 6.97 -1.48 -3.72
C GLU A 34 6.88 0.03 -3.51
N ILE A 35 8.03 0.64 -3.20
CA ILE A 35 8.17 2.10 -3.20
C ILE A 35 8.09 2.60 -4.64
N VAL A 36 7.27 3.63 -4.85
CA VAL A 36 7.17 4.29 -6.17
C VAL A 36 8.04 5.54 -6.16
N LYS A 37 8.85 5.71 -7.20
CA LYS A 37 9.63 6.94 -7.38
C LYS A 37 8.71 8.03 -7.90
N ASN A 38 8.71 9.17 -7.22
CA ASN A 38 8.05 10.37 -7.72
C ASN A 38 9.00 10.99 -8.76
N GLY A 39 8.65 10.95 -10.05
CA GLY A 39 9.51 11.29 -11.19
C GLY A 39 9.91 12.77 -11.31
N GLY A 40 9.95 13.52 -10.21
CA GLY A 40 10.16 14.96 -10.18
C GLY A 40 8.86 15.77 -10.18
N ASP A 41 7.72 15.13 -10.48
CA ASP A 41 6.43 15.82 -10.52
C ASP A 41 5.93 16.22 -9.11
N PRO A 42 5.35 17.42 -8.96
CA PRO A 42 4.76 17.83 -7.70
C PRO A 42 3.53 16.96 -7.39
N ILE A 43 3.59 16.21 -6.28
CA ILE A 43 2.42 15.50 -5.77
C ILE A 43 1.46 16.53 -5.17
N PRO A 44 0.20 16.65 -5.66
CA PRO A 44 -0.75 17.68 -5.24
C PRO A 44 -1.40 17.41 -3.86
N CYS A 45 -0.85 16.49 -3.06
CA CYS A 45 -1.37 16.14 -1.74
C CYS A 45 -0.29 16.26 -0.64
N GLN A 46 -0.74 16.39 0.61
CA GLN A 46 0.15 16.60 1.77
C GLN A 46 1.14 15.44 1.99
N ASN A 47 0.74 14.22 1.66
CA ASN A 47 1.56 13.03 1.80
C ASN A 47 2.38 12.80 0.53
N LYS A 48 3.71 12.85 0.64
CA LYS A 48 4.61 12.85 -0.53
C LYS A 48 5.41 11.56 -0.73
N TYR A 49 5.13 10.52 0.04
CA TYR A 49 5.92 9.29 0.04
C TYR A 49 5.08 8.10 -0.47
N PRO A 50 4.94 7.92 -1.79
CA PRO A 50 4.09 6.89 -2.36
C PRO A 50 4.72 5.50 -2.30
N PHE A 51 3.86 4.50 -2.16
CA PHE A 51 4.15 3.10 -2.43
C PHE A 51 2.91 2.45 -3.07
N GLN A 52 3.11 1.35 -3.77
CA GLN A 52 2.06 0.61 -4.46
C GLN A 52 1.85 -0.77 -3.82
N VAL A 53 0.61 -1.23 -3.84
CA VAL A 53 0.20 -2.59 -3.47
C VAL A 53 -0.51 -3.18 -4.69
N VAL A 54 0.11 -4.17 -5.31
CA VAL A 54 -0.44 -4.89 -6.47
C VAL A 54 -1.15 -6.14 -5.97
N TYR A 55 -2.42 -6.30 -6.30
CA TYR A 55 -3.23 -7.44 -5.89
C TYR A 55 -4.20 -7.83 -7.00
N ASN A 56 -4.35 -9.12 -7.28
CA ASN A 56 -5.10 -9.64 -8.42
C ASN A 56 -4.67 -8.97 -9.75
N ASN A 57 -5.48 -8.04 -10.25
CA ASN A 57 -5.31 -7.24 -11.47
C ASN A 57 -5.42 -5.72 -11.18
N ASN A 58 -5.35 -5.31 -9.92
CA ASN A 58 -5.49 -3.93 -9.48
C ASN A 58 -4.23 -3.44 -8.77
N ILE A 59 -4.06 -2.11 -8.74
CA ILE A 59 -2.99 -1.43 -8.02
C ILE A 59 -3.62 -0.44 -7.05
N LEU A 60 -3.21 -0.48 -5.79
CA LEU A 60 -3.53 0.53 -4.79
C LEU A 60 -2.29 1.39 -4.54
N TYR A 61 -2.39 2.68 -4.82
CA TYR A 61 -1.37 3.66 -4.46
C TYR A 61 -1.68 4.24 -3.07
N VAL A 62 -0.68 4.22 -2.19
CA VAL A 62 -0.77 4.76 -0.84
C VAL A 62 0.32 5.81 -0.65
N PHE A 63 -0.09 7.00 -0.21
CA PHE A 63 0.81 8.11 0.06
C PHE A 63 1.01 8.23 1.57
N ALA A 64 2.21 7.89 2.04
CA ALA A 64 2.58 8.00 3.45
C ALA A 64 3.00 9.45 3.81
N PRO A 65 2.84 9.87 5.06
CA PRO A 65 3.18 11.23 5.50
C PRO A 65 4.69 11.49 5.51
N ASN A 66 5.52 10.46 5.70
CA ASN A 66 6.97 10.58 5.72
C ASN A 66 7.68 9.32 5.18
N GLN A 67 8.98 9.45 4.89
CA GLN A 67 9.81 8.36 4.36
C GLN A 67 9.84 7.15 5.29
N THR A 68 9.99 7.36 6.60
CA THR A 68 10.11 6.29 7.59
C THR A 68 8.85 5.43 7.65
N SER A 69 7.68 6.07 7.73
CA SER A 69 6.39 5.38 7.72
C SER A 69 6.16 4.61 6.43
N ARG A 70 6.50 5.19 5.26
CA ARG A 70 6.46 4.46 3.97
C ARG A 70 7.32 3.20 4.03
N SER A 71 8.59 3.33 4.40
CA SER A 71 9.53 2.21 4.43
C SER A 71 9.08 1.13 5.41
N HIS A 72 8.54 1.53 6.57
CA HIS A 72 8.00 0.61 7.56
C HIS A 72 6.79 -0.16 7.02
N TRP A 73 5.84 0.53 6.38
CA TRP A 73 4.69 -0.11 5.74
C TRP A 73 5.10 -1.12 4.65
N VAL A 74 6.03 -0.74 3.78
CA VAL A 74 6.53 -1.62 2.72
C VAL A 74 7.25 -2.84 3.31
N LEU A 75 8.08 -2.66 4.33
CA LEU A 75 8.76 -3.76 5.02
C LEU A 75 7.77 -4.75 5.62
N MET A 76 6.83 -4.26 6.43
CA MET A 76 5.85 -5.11 7.11
C MET A 76 4.96 -5.87 6.12
N LEU A 77 4.50 -5.19 5.06
CA LEU A 77 3.71 -5.85 4.03
C LEU A 77 4.50 -6.90 3.26
N LYS A 78 5.77 -6.62 2.91
CA LYS A 78 6.65 -7.59 2.25
C LYS A 78 6.87 -8.83 3.11
N GLU A 79 7.04 -8.66 4.42
CA GLU A 79 7.20 -9.76 5.36
C GLU A 79 5.95 -10.65 5.43
N GLU A 80 4.76 -10.06 5.46
CA GLU A 80 3.51 -10.83 5.51
C GLU A 80 3.20 -11.56 4.20
N ILE A 81 3.67 -11.07 3.05
CA ILE A 81 3.42 -11.69 1.73
C ILE A 81 4.56 -12.56 1.23
N LYS A 82 5.62 -12.76 2.02
CA LYS A 82 6.85 -13.47 1.59
C LYS A 82 6.61 -14.89 1.06
N ASN A 83 5.54 -15.53 1.52
CA ASN A 83 5.15 -16.89 1.14
C ASN A 83 4.16 -16.94 -0.03
N ASN A 84 3.72 -15.79 -0.55
CA ASN A 84 2.83 -15.74 -1.71
C ASN A 84 3.61 -16.01 -3.00
N SER A 85 2.90 -16.41 -4.06
CA SER A 85 3.43 -16.37 -5.43
C SER A 85 3.63 -14.92 -5.89
N VAL A 86 4.72 -14.32 -5.44
CA VAL A 86 5.09 -12.92 -5.72
C VAL A 86 5.58 -12.76 -7.15
N LEU A 87 5.17 -11.66 -7.79
CA LEU A 87 5.61 -11.34 -9.16
C LEU A 87 7.05 -10.82 -9.13
N PRO A 88 7.94 -11.31 -10.01
CA PRO A 88 9.32 -10.83 -10.09
C PRO A 88 9.46 -9.45 -10.77
N LYS A 89 8.40 -8.92 -11.41
CA LYS A 89 8.41 -7.64 -12.15
C LYS A 89 7.33 -6.69 -11.62
N PHE A 90 7.72 -5.45 -11.40
CA PHE A 90 6.84 -4.34 -10.99
C PHE A 90 7.11 -3.09 -11.83
N HIS A 91 6.14 -2.18 -11.91
CA HIS A 91 6.29 -0.89 -12.58
C HIS A 91 7.08 0.07 -11.67
N PRO A 92 8.30 0.51 -12.06
CA PRO A 92 9.17 1.33 -11.21
C PRO A 92 8.73 2.81 -11.12
N GLN A 93 7.76 3.22 -11.92
CA GLN A 93 7.26 4.59 -12.06
C GLN A 93 5.72 4.57 -12.18
N PHE A 94 5.09 5.72 -11.91
CA PHE A 94 3.64 5.91 -12.06
C PHE A 94 3.19 5.74 -13.51
#